data_AF-A0A438MNU3-F1
#
_entry.id   AF-A0A438MNU3-F1
#
_cell.length_a   1.000
_cell.length_b   1.000
_cell.length_c   1.000
_cell.angle_alpha   90.00
_cell.angle_beta   90.00
_cell.angle_gamma   90.00
#
_symmetry.space_group_name_H-M   'P 1'
#
loop_
_entity.id
_entity.type
_entity.pdbx_description
1 polymer ?
#
loop_
_entity_poly.entity_id
_entity_poly.type
_entity_poly.pdbx_seq_one_letter_code
_entity_poly.pdbx_strand_id
1 'polypeptide(L)'
;MGDLDFRGRQMPAWFPDAKFGVFVHWGAYSVPAWAEPTGELGAVDPEVWFAHNPYAEWYWNTSQIEGSPAHEHHRTVHGGLPYDTFLDAWKAELFDPAEWIDVFARAGARYVVVTTKHHDGIALWDAPGTGTRNTVRRGPHRDLVADLAAAVRARGLRFGVYYSGGLDWHAGRRAVIRHEDLIDECRPHDAAYAAYALRQVRDLIDRYRPDVLWNDIGWPDAGMADLPDLFAHYYATVPDGVVNDRWDGAHADYLTSEYQANRQNETAAHWEQCRGIGLSFGYNRNEGPEHLLDPAGAVRQLVDVASRGGNLLLNVGPKADGTLPGEQRTVLEGIASWMAGHGGAVYATRPLGPGAAPSDGAPWIRWTRDDRHAFAFLADVPDSARDQVVLKTRPGLLDPATAVRLDDLPVRADAVPDGILATSVALGTPLPTVLRFALL
;
A
#
# COMPACT_ATOMS: atom_id res chain seq x y z
N MET A 1 -7.93 -36.53 5.61
CA MET A 1 -7.66 -35.12 5.26
C MET A 1 -9.00 -34.43 5.33
N GLY A 2 -9.27 -33.73 6.43
CA GLY A 2 -10.51 -32.92 6.51
C GLY A 2 -10.37 -31.74 5.56
N ASP A 3 -11.46 -31.31 4.92
CA ASP A 3 -11.48 -30.11 4.09
C ASP A 3 -10.95 -28.93 4.92
N LEU A 4 -9.75 -28.44 4.57
CA LEU A 4 -9.22 -27.18 5.08
C LEU A 4 -9.95 -26.05 4.34
N ASP A 5 -11.14 -25.72 4.84
CA ASP A 5 -11.99 -24.68 4.31
C ASP A 5 -11.93 -23.42 5.19
N PHE A 6 -11.36 -22.35 4.67
CA PHE A 6 -11.22 -21.08 5.37
C PHE A 6 -12.39 -20.10 5.11
N ARG A 7 -13.41 -20.47 4.31
CA ARG A 7 -14.54 -19.60 3.93
C ARG A 7 -15.37 -19.07 5.12
N GLY A 8 -15.24 -19.69 6.29
CA GLY A 8 -15.91 -19.26 7.53
C GLY A 8 -15.03 -18.46 8.50
N ARG A 9 -13.76 -18.22 8.17
CA ARG A 9 -12.84 -17.48 9.03
C ARG A 9 -13.31 -16.02 9.16
N GLN A 10 -13.44 -15.54 10.40
CA GLN A 10 -13.78 -14.15 10.65
C GLN A 10 -12.55 -13.26 10.50
N MET A 11 -12.73 -12.14 9.81
CA MET A 11 -11.73 -11.09 9.70
C MET A 11 -11.35 -10.57 11.11
N PRO A 12 -10.06 -10.64 11.49
CA PRO A 12 -9.59 -10.06 12.75
C PRO A 12 -9.87 -8.56 12.80
N ALA A 13 -10.52 -8.08 13.88
CA ALA A 13 -11.00 -6.69 13.97
C ALA A 13 -9.93 -5.62 13.74
N TRP A 14 -8.67 -5.92 14.08
CA TRP A 14 -7.56 -4.98 13.91
C TRP A 14 -7.41 -4.54 12.45
N PHE A 15 -7.66 -5.40 11.47
CA PHE A 15 -7.44 -5.09 10.06
C PHE A 15 -8.45 -4.07 9.53
N PRO A 16 -9.78 -4.29 9.57
CA PRO A 16 -10.73 -3.27 9.14
C PRO A 16 -10.77 -2.03 10.04
N ASP A 17 -10.21 -2.08 11.25
CA ASP A 17 -10.10 -0.90 12.12
C ASP A 17 -8.84 -0.06 11.86
N ALA A 18 -7.81 -0.66 11.25
CA ALA A 18 -6.51 -0.04 11.00
C ALA A 18 -6.60 1.14 10.02
N LYS A 19 -7.34 0.99 8.91
CA LYS A 19 -7.54 1.95 7.81
C LYS A 19 -6.30 2.41 7.05
N PHE A 20 -5.14 2.44 7.69
CA PHE A 20 -3.91 2.97 7.13
C PHE A 20 -2.72 2.08 7.48
N GLY A 21 -2.02 1.62 6.45
CA GLY A 21 -0.74 0.95 6.53
C GLY A 21 0.29 1.60 5.62
N VAL A 22 1.56 1.29 5.87
CA VAL A 22 2.68 1.70 5.00
C VAL A 22 3.28 0.49 4.31
N PHE A 23 3.43 0.58 3.00
CA PHE A 23 4.17 -0.39 2.21
C PHE A 23 5.62 0.07 2.04
N VAL A 24 6.57 -0.84 2.00
CA VAL A 24 7.98 -0.55 1.73
C VAL A 24 8.49 -1.39 0.58
N HIS A 25 8.75 -0.76 -0.56
CA HIS A 25 9.48 -1.36 -1.68
C HIS A 25 10.93 -0.92 -1.66
N TRP A 26 11.80 -1.82 -1.18
CA TRP A 26 13.23 -1.56 -1.05
C TRP A 26 14.01 -2.80 -1.47
N GLY A 27 14.98 -2.63 -2.36
CA GLY A 27 15.74 -3.74 -2.93
C GLY A 27 16.95 -3.23 -3.70
N ALA A 28 17.66 -4.13 -4.39
CA ALA A 28 18.82 -3.74 -5.19
C ALA A 28 18.45 -2.75 -6.31
N TYR A 29 17.21 -2.77 -6.78
CA TYR A 29 16.65 -1.78 -7.72
C TYR A 29 16.65 -0.33 -7.19
N SER A 30 16.76 -0.11 -5.87
CA SER A 30 16.94 1.21 -5.29
C SER A 30 18.35 1.80 -5.54
N VAL A 31 19.30 1.02 -6.06
CA VAL A 31 20.64 1.50 -6.46
C VAL A 31 20.60 2.18 -7.83
N PRO A 32 20.08 1.55 -8.92
CA PRO A 32 19.87 2.27 -10.17
C PRO A 32 18.74 3.30 -10.05
N ALA A 33 17.72 3.09 -9.20
CA ALA A 33 16.69 4.06 -8.84
C ALA A 33 16.14 4.85 -10.04
N TRP A 34 15.69 4.16 -11.08
CA TRP A 34 15.37 4.79 -12.35
C TRP A 34 14.20 4.09 -13.03
N ALA A 35 13.21 4.87 -13.45
CA ALA A 35 12.11 4.49 -14.33
C ALA A 35 11.58 5.75 -15.04
N GLU A 36 10.85 5.60 -16.14
CA GLU A 36 10.16 6.74 -16.75
C GLU A 36 8.82 6.96 -16.04
N PRO A 37 8.55 8.14 -15.47
CA PRO A 37 7.32 8.39 -14.72
C PRO A 37 6.12 8.59 -15.67
N THR A 38 5.71 7.55 -16.38
CA THR A 38 4.74 7.61 -17.49
C THR A 38 3.28 7.75 -17.04
N GLY A 39 2.88 7.13 -15.94
CA GLY A 39 1.54 7.27 -15.37
C GLY A 39 1.16 6.18 -14.39
N GLU A 40 -0.08 6.22 -13.92
CA GLU A 40 -0.62 5.22 -13.00
C GLU A 40 -0.97 3.90 -13.72
N LEU A 41 -0.78 2.77 -13.03
CA LEU A 41 -1.22 1.46 -13.54
C LEU A 41 -2.73 1.47 -13.81
N GLY A 42 -3.12 0.97 -14.98
CA GLY A 42 -4.48 0.98 -15.50
C GLY A 42 -4.89 2.26 -16.23
N ALA A 43 -4.04 3.31 -16.25
CA ALA A 43 -4.27 4.55 -17.01
C ALA A 43 -3.32 4.74 -18.20
N VAL A 44 -2.20 4.03 -18.22
CA VAL A 44 -1.23 4.00 -19.32
C VAL A 44 -1.56 2.86 -20.28
N ASP A 45 -1.30 3.06 -21.57
CA ASP A 45 -1.51 2.05 -22.61
C ASP A 45 -0.69 0.76 -22.31
N PRO A 46 -1.36 -0.41 -22.19
CA PRO A 46 -0.69 -1.68 -21.92
C PRO A 46 0.38 -2.05 -22.97
N GLU A 47 0.23 -1.61 -24.22
CA GLU A 47 1.17 -1.92 -25.31
C GLU A 47 2.56 -1.34 -25.05
N VAL A 48 2.65 -0.22 -24.31
CA VAL A 48 3.91 0.47 -24.04
C VAL A 48 4.37 0.35 -22.57
N TRP A 49 3.49 -0.10 -21.67
CA TRP A 49 3.72 -0.15 -20.23
C TRP A 49 5.07 -0.76 -19.86
N PHE A 50 5.40 -1.95 -20.37
CA PHE A 50 6.62 -2.65 -19.96
C PHE A 50 7.90 -2.00 -20.50
N ALA A 51 7.85 -1.41 -21.70
CA ALA A 51 8.98 -0.72 -22.32
C ALA A 51 9.21 0.68 -21.71
N HIS A 52 8.15 1.32 -21.23
CA HIS A 52 8.17 2.64 -20.59
C HIS A 52 7.65 2.56 -19.14
N ASN A 53 8.14 1.57 -18.41
CA ASN A 53 7.58 1.18 -17.12
C ASN A 53 7.87 2.24 -16.04
N PRO A 54 6.83 2.76 -15.34
CA PRO A 54 7.01 3.73 -14.26
C PRO A 54 7.54 3.11 -12.97
N TYR A 55 7.55 1.79 -12.86
CA TYR A 55 7.95 1.08 -11.65
C TYR A 55 9.45 0.85 -11.64
N ALA A 56 10.19 1.57 -10.80
CA ALA A 56 11.65 1.46 -10.69
C ALA A 56 12.09 0.08 -10.17
N GLU A 57 11.24 -0.63 -9.43
CA GLU A 57 11.45 -2.01 -8.99
C GLU A 57 11.36 -3.02 -10.15
N TRP A 58 10.84 -2.62 -11.31
CA TRP A 58 10.85 -3.39 -12.55
C TRP A 58 12.11 -3.21 -13.41
N TYR A 59 13.08 -2.41 -12.93
CA TYR A 59 14.27 -2.04 -13.69
C TYR A 59 15.01 -3.23 -14.32
N TRP A 60 15.13 -4.36 -13.61
CA TRP A 60 15.80 -5.53 -14.20
C TRP A 60 15.08 -6.06 -15.43
N ASN A 61 13.75 -6.22 -15.40
CA ASN A 61 13.00 -6.65 -16.59
C ASN A 61 13.07 -5.60 -17.71
N THR A 62 12.74 -4.34 -17.40
CA THR A 62 12.64 -3.30 -18.44
C THR A 62 13.98 -3.01 -19.10
N SER A 63 15.09 -3.04 -18.35
CA SER A 63 16.44 -2.86 -18.93
C SER A 63 16.87 -3.99 -19.90
N GLN A 64 16.16 -5.12 -19.93
CA GLN A 64 16.39 -6.21 -20.89
C GLN A 64 15.54 -6.07 -22.17
N ILE A 65 14.62 -5.10 -22.22
CA ILE A 65 13.85 -4.79 -23.41
C ILE A 65 14.70 -3.88 -24.29
N GLU A 66 15.29 -4.45 -25.35
CA GLU A 66 16.09 -3.69 -26.32
C GLU A 66 15.29 -2.50 -26.88
N GLY A 67 15.93 -1.32 -26.88
CA GLY A 67 15.32 -0.07 -27.32
C GLY A 67 14.46 0.65 -26.26
N SER A 68 14.16 0.03 -25.12
CA SER A 68 13.50 0.73 -24.01
C SER A 68 14.41 1.84 -23.44
N PRO A 69 13.83 2.89 -22.85
CA PRO A 69 14.62 3.92 -22.18
C PRO A 69 15.44 3.37 -21.00
N ALA A 70 14.96 2.36 -20.28
CA ALA A 70 15.75 1.71 -19.23
C ALA A 70 16.96 0.94 -19.79
N HIS A 71 16.81 0.29 -20.96
CA HIS A 71 17.91 -0.39 -21.64
C HIS A 71 19.00 0.61 -22.04
N GLU A 72 18.63 1.74 -22.64
CA GLU A 72 19.60 2.79 -23.00
C GLU A 72 20.25 3.43 -21.76
N HIS A 73 19.47 3.72 -20.72
CA HIS A 73 20.01 4.22 -19.45
C HIS A 73 21.00 3.22 -18.83
N HIS A 74 20.65 1.93 -18.81
CA HIS A 74 21.51 0.87 -18.28
C HIS A 74 22.84 0.76 -19.06
N ARG A 75 22.77 0.82 -20.39
CA ARG A 75 23.95 0.78 -21.27
C ARG A 75 24.85 2.01 -21.09
N THR A 76 24.27 3.20 -20.98
CA THR A 76 25.01 4.46 -20.98
C THR A 76 25.54 4.86 -19.60
N VAL A 77 24.74 4.68 -18.54
CA VAL A 77 25.09 5.10 -17.17
C VAL A 77 25.78 3.98 -16.40
N HIS A 78 25.37 2.73 -16.62
CA HIS A 78 25.89 1.57 -15.90
C HIS A 78 26.76 0.66 -16.77
N GLY A 79 27.03 1.01 -18.03
CA GLY A 79 27.90 0.24 -18.92
C GLY A 79 27.40 -1.16 -19.25
N GLY A 80 26.10 -1.44 -19.06
CA GLY A 80 25.54 -2.78 -19.25
C GLY A 80 26.00 -3.82 -18.23
N LEU A 81 26.44 -3.39 -17.04
CA LEU A 81 26.88 -4.29 -15.98
C LEU A 81 25.78 -5.29 -15.57
N PRO A 82 26.12 -6.54 -15.18
CA PRO A 82 25.13 -7.48 -14.69
C PRO A 82 24.32 -6.89 -13.52
N TYR A 83 22.99 -7.08 -13.52
CA TYR A 83 22.09 -6.49 -12.53
C TYR A 83 22.49 -6.80 -11.07
N ASP A 84 22.95 -8.02 -10.79
CA ASP A 84 23.43 -8.43 -9.47
C ASP A 84 24.62 -7.61 -8.93
N THR A 85 25.30 -6.81 -9.78
CA THR A 85 26.29 -5.81 -9.32
C THR A 85 25.64 -4.75 -8.44
N PHE A 86 24.35 -4.45 -8.64
CA PHE A 86 23.61 -3.55 -7.77
C PHE A 86 23.38 -4.13 -6.37
N LEU A 87 23.22 -5.46 -6.23
CA LEU A 87 23.20 -6.09 -4.91
C LEU A 87 24.53 -5.90 -4.18
N ASP A 88 25.66 -6.05 -4.87
CA ASP A 88 26.98 -5.84 -4.26
C ASP A 88 27.25 -4.37 -3.92
N ALA A 89 26.71 -3.44 -4.70
CA ALA A 89 26.84 -2.01 -4.46
C ALA A 89 25.91 -1.49 -3.36
N TRP A 90 24.84 -2.22 -3.03
CA TRP A 90 23.85 -1.81 -2.05
C TRP A 90 24.36 -1.99 -0.62
N LYS A 91 24.66 -0.89 0.07
CA LYS A 91 25.28 -0.91 1.40
C LYS A 91 24.31 -0.62 2.55
N ALA A 92 23.23 0.10 2.30
CA ALA A 92 22.28 0.52 3.35
C ALA A 92 22.97 1.24 4.54
N GLU A 93 23.99 2.05 4.25
CA GLU A 93 24.91 2.60 5.24
C GLU A 93 24.28 3.61 6.22
N LEU A 94 23.13 4.19 5.87
CA LEU A 94 22.34 5.11 6.68
C LEU A 94 21.02 4.49 7.14
N PHE A 95 20.84 3.18 6.97
CA PHE A 95 19.62 2.49 7.34
C PHE A 95 19.45 2.41 8.86
N ASP A 96 18.48 3.18 9.35
CA ASP A 96 17.95 3.08 10.71
C ASP A 96 16.46 2.67 10.64
N PRO A 97 16.12 1.41 10.97
CA PRO A 97 14.73 0.96 10.95
C PRO A 97 13.88 1.71 11.98
N ALA A 98 14.43 2.14 13.11
CA ALA A 98 13.66 2.88 14.11
C ALA A 98 13.24 4.25 13.56
N GLU A 99 14.11 4.91 12.80
CA GLU A 99 13.81 6.20 12.17
C GLU A 99 12.62 6.09 11.20
N TRP A 100 12.60 5.06 10.35
CA TRP A 100 11.49 4.85 9.41
C TRP A 100 10.18 4.59 10.15
N ILE A 101 10.19 3.65 11.09
CA ILE A 101 8.97 3.25 11.80
C ILE A 101 8.45 4.41 12.65
N ASP A 102 9.31 5.28 13.16
CA ASP A 102 8.90 6.50 13.87
C ASP A 102 8.11 7.45 12.97
N VAL A 103 8.55 7.65 11.73
CA VAL A 103 7.83 8.46 10.74
C VAL A 103 6.49 7.81 10.43
N PHE A 104 6.46 6.50 10.18
CA PHE A 104 5.22 5.79 9.82
C PHE A 104 4.20 5.81 10.98
N ALA A 105 4.66 5.61 12.21
CA ALA A 105 3.82 5.67 13.41
C ALA A 105 3.25 7.08 13.62
N ARG A 106 4.06 8.14 13.43
CA ARG A 106 3.58 9.53 13.50
C ARG A 106 2.57 9.84 12.40
N ALA A 107 2.80 9.34 11.18
CA ALA A 107 1.84 9.42 10.08
C ALA A 107 0.52 8.70 10.39
N GLY A 108 0.49 7.85 11.42
CA GLY A 108 -0.71 7.16 11.87
C GLY A 108 -0.85 5.74 11.33
N ALA A 109 0.16 5.20 10.65
CA ALA A 109 0.12 3.82 10.20
C ALA A 109 -0.17 2.88 11.38
N ARG A 110 -0.95 1.82 11.13
CA ARG A 110 -1.26 0.77 12.11
C ARG A 110 -0.56 -0.54 11.79
N TYR A 111 -0.09 -0.68 10.56
CA TYR A 111 0.67 -1.81 10.08
C TYR A 111 1.67 -1.40 9.02
N VAL A 112 2.74 -2.18 8.86
CA VAL A 112 3.78 -1.96 7.86
C VAL A 112 4.01 -3.27 7.11
N VAL A 113 3.93 -3.26 5.79
CA VAL A 113 4.23 -4.40 4.93
C VAL A 113 5.56 -4.16 4.22
N VAL A 114 6.49 -5.12 4.30
CA VAL A 114 7.83 -4.97 3.71
C VAL A 114 8.06 -5.96 2.58
N THR A 115 8.63 -5.49 1.47
CA THR A 115 9.12 -6.36 0.40
C THR A 115 10.21 -7.27 0.93
N THR A 116 9.91 -8.55 1.15
CA THR A 116 10.92 -9.52 1.61
C THR A 116 11.72 -10.08 0.43
N LYS A 117 11.05 -10.27 -0.70
CA LYS A 117 11.62 -10.63 -2.01
C LYS A 117 10.69 -10.06 -3.09
N HIS A 118 11.23 -9.22 -3.97
CA HIS A 118 10.51 -8.73 -5.14
C HIS A 118 10.74 -9.65 -6.35
N HIS A 119 10.24 -9.27 -7.53
CA HIS A 119 10.37 -10.05 -8.78
C HIS A 119 11.83 -10.29 -9.18
N ASP A 120 12.77 -9.43 -8.76
CA ASP A 120 14.19 -9.63 -8.99
C ASP A 120 14.77 -10.83 -8.22
N GLY A 121 14.02 -11.43 -7.30
CA GLY A 121 14.38 -12.64 -6.56
C GLY A 121 15.43 -12.42 -5.47
N ILE A 122 15.84 -11.18 -5.18
CA ILE A 122 16.80 -10.91 -4.11
C ILE A 122 16.06 -10.90 -2.78
N ALA A 123 16.41 -11.82 -1.89
CA ALA A 123 15.81 -11.88 -0.55
C ALA A 123 16.48 -10.89 0.41
N LEU A 124 15.67 -10.20 1.21
CA LEU A 124 16.07 -9.26 2.26
C LEU A 124 16.39 -9.95 3.60
N TRP A 125 16.41 -11.28 3.60
CA TRP A 125 16.80 -12.14 4.73
C TRP A 125 17.58 -13.37 4.22
N ASP A 126 18.17 -14.17 5.11
CA ASP A 126 18.88 -15.41 4.72
C ASP A 126 17.90 -16.53 4.33
N ALA A 127 17.23 -16.31 3.20
CA ALA A 127 16.12 -17.13 2.73
C ALA A 127 16.60 -18.50 2.22
N PRO A 128 15.88 -19.59 2.54
CA PRO A 128 16.26 -20.92 2.11
C PRO A 128 16.29 -21.04 0.58
N GLY A 129 17.36 -21.64 0.06
CA GLY A 129 17.54 -21.89 -1.37
C GLY A 129 18.11 -20.73 -2.18
N THR A 130 18.34 -19.54 -1.60
CA THR A 130 18.91 -18.38 -2.33
C THR A 130 20.43 -18.44 -2.52
N GLY A 131 21.11 -19.37 -1.84
CA GLY A 131 22.57 -19.41 -1.81
C GLY A 131 23.14 -18.12 -1.22
N THR A 132 23.93 -17.39 -1.99
CA THR A 132 24.50 -16.09 -1.58
C THR A 132 23.68 -14.89 -2.07
N ARG A 133 22.58 -15.09 -2.79
CA ARG A 133 21.81 -14.02 -3.43
C ARG A 133 20.75 -13.45 -2.48
N ASN A 134 21.23 -12.93 -1.35
CA ASN A 134 20.41 -12.29 -0.33
C ASN A 134 21.22 -11.22 0.42
N THR A 135 20.53 -10.33 1.14
CA THR A 135 21.17 -9.20 1.83
C THR A 135 21.98 -9.59 3.07
N VAL A 136 21.84 -10.82 3.59
CA VAL A 136 22.69 -11.31 4.69
C VAL A 136 24.07 -11.71 4.17
N ARG A 137 24.13 -12.27 2.96
CA ARG A 137 25.36 -12.78 2.34
C ARG A 137 26.08 -11.77 1.47
N ARG A 138 25.37 -10.83 0.85
CA ARG A 138 25.91 -9.79 -0.05
C ARG A 138 25.31 -8.42 0.28
N GLY A 139 25.93 -7.36 -0.22
CA GLY A 139 25.40 -6.01 -0.09
C GLY A 139 25.34 -5.53 1.37
N PRO A 140 24.14 -5.31 1.95
CA PRO A 140 24.00 -4.80 3.31
C PRO A 140 24.61 -5.68 4.42
N HIS A 141 24.85 -6.97 4.14
CA HIS A 141 25.30 -7.97 5.12
C HIS A 141 24.45 -8.01 6.39
N ARG A 142 23.12 -7.89 6.21
CA ARG A 142 22.13 -7.68 7.26
C ARG A 142 20.81 -8.36 6.93
N ASP A 143 20.14 -8.89 7.95
CA ASP A 143 18.76 -9.41 7.85
C ASP A 143 17.80 -8.23 8.02
N LEU A 144 17.48 -7.58 6.90
CA LEU A 144 16.68 -6.35 6.89
C LEU A 144 15.23 -6.64 7.32
N VAL A 145 14.72 -7.84 7.03
CA VAL A 145 13.38 -8.27 7.45
C VAL A 145 13.31 -8.38 8.97
N ALA A 146 14.31 -8.99 9.62
CA ALA A 146 14.37 -9.09 11.08
C ALA A 146 14.42 -7.70 11.75
N ASP A 147 15.26 -6.81 11.24
CA ASP A 147 15.42 -5.46 11.77
C ASP A 147 14.13 -4.63 11.67
N LEU A 148 13.47 -4.68 10.51
CA LEU A 148 12.19 -3.99 10.30
C LEU A 148 11.09 -4.61 11.17
N ALA A 149 11.00 -5.94 11.24
CA ALA A 149 10.02 -6.62 12.09
C ALA A 149 10.17 -6.22 13.56
N ALA A 150 11.40 -6.13 14.06
CA ALA A 150 11.70 -5.70 15.42
C ALA A 150 11.29 -4.24 15.66
N ALA A 151 11.66 -3.32 14.75
CA ALA A 151 11.33 -1.90 14.89
C ALA A 151 9.81 -1.63 14.82
N VAL A 152 9.11 -2.27 13.90
CA VAL A 152 7.64 -2.18 13.74
C VAL A 152 6.95 -2.58 15.04
N ARG A 153 7.33 -3.73 15.60
CA ARG A 153 6.77 -4.24 16.85
C ARG A 153 7.14 -3.39 18.06
N ALA A 154 8.35 -2.83 18.09
CA ALA A 154 8.79 -1.93 19.16
C ALA A 154 7.92 -0.65 19.24
N ARG A 155 7.28 -0.25 18.13
CA ARG A 155 6.30 0.85 18.08
C ARG A 155 4.84 0.41 18.18
N GLY A 156 4.60 -0.87 18.51
CA GLY A 156 3.25 -1.40 18.69
C GLY A 156 2.44 -1.49 17.39
N LEU A 157 3.11 -1.41 16.24
CA LEU A 157 2.49 -1.59 14.93
C LEU A 157 2.47 -3.08 14.56
N ARG A 158 1.56 -3.45 13.66
CA ARG A 158 1.50 -4.80 13.07
C ARG A 158 2.52 -4.92 11.93
N PHE A 159 3.15 -6.08 11.79
CA PHE A 159 4.21 -6.32 10.82
C PHE A 159 3.76 -7.30 9.75
N GLY A 160 3.77 -6.89 8.48
CA GLY A 160 3.44 -7.71 7.33
C GLY A 160 4.64 -7.98 6.43
N VAL A 161 4.56 -9.05 5.65
CA VAL A 161 5.55 -9.38 4.63
C VAL A 161 4.88 -9.40 3.27
N TYR A 162 5.52 -8.75 2.31
CA TYR A 162 5.29 -8.97 0.89
C TYR A 162 6.24 -10.02 0.35
N TYR A 163 5.73 -10.89 -0.52
CA TYR A 163 6.52 -11.88 -1.21
C TYR A 163 6.06 -11.99 -2.67
N SER A 164 7.00 -11.85 -3.61
CA SER A 164 6.70 -12.17 -5.01
C SER A 164 6.70 -13.69 -5.22
N GLY A 165 5.51 -14.28 -5.10
CA GLY A 165 5.28 -15.70 -5.35
C GLY A 165 5.27 -16.03 -6.83
N GLY A 166 4.53 -15.26 -7.62
CA GLY A 166 4.34 -15.54 -9.04
C GLY A 166 5.54 -15.20 -9.92
N LEU A 167 6.48 -14.35 -9.48
CA LEU A 167 7.65 -13.98 -10.27
C LEU A 167 8.95 -14.12 -9.47
N ASP A 168 9.96 -14.65 -10.13
CA ASP A 168 11.36 -14.62 -9.70
C ASP A 168 12.24 -14.69 -10.95
N TRP A 169 12.78 -13.55 -11.39
CA TRP A 169 13.60 -13.44 -12.60
C TRP A 169 14.95 -14.15 -12.49
N HIS A 170 15.32 -14.62 -11.31
CA HIS A 170 16.55 -15.37 -11.07
C HIS A 170 16.30 -16.88 -11.01
N ALA A 171 15.36 -17.33 -10.18
CA ALA A 171 15.09 -18.74 -9.93
C ALA A 171 14.05 -19.36 -10.88
N GLY A 172 13.26 -18.53 -11.56
CA GLY A 172 12.17 -18.90 -12.46
C GLY A 172 12.34 -18.42 -13.91
N ARG A 173 11.44 -18.82 -14.82
CA ARG A 173 11.55 -18.56 -16.27
C ARG A 173 11.90 -17.09 -16.57
N ARG A 174 12.93 -16.92 -17.41
CA ARG A 174 13.68 -15.66 -17.67
C ARG A 174 13.20 -14.87 -18.89
N ALA A 175 12.02 -15.18 -19.42
CA ALA A 175 11.52 -14.44 -20.58
C ALA A 175 11.24 -13.00 -20.15
N VAL A 176 11.75 -12.05 -20.93
CA VAL A 176 11.50 -10.63 -20.68
C VAL A 176 10.02 -10.36 -20.92
N ILE A 177 9.34 -9.87 -19.89
CA ILE A 177 7.93 -9.53 -19.95
C ILE A 177 7.79 -8.21 -20.71
N ARG A 178 7.07 -8.24 -21.83
CA ARG A 178 6.88 -7.09 -22.74
C ARG A 178 5.44 -6.61 -22.81
N HIS A 179 4.50 -7.38 -22.27
CA HIS A 179 3.07 -7.08 -22.26
C HIS A 179 2.41 -7.77 -21.07
N GLU A 180 1.27 -7.25 -20.60
CA GLU A 180 0.59 -7.76 -19.41
C GLU A 180 0.07 -9.18 -19.62
N ASP A 181 -0.47 -9.46 -20.80
CA ASP A 181 -0.96 -10.80 -21.19
C ASP A 181 0.14 -11.87 -21.18
N LEU A 182 1.41 -11.45 -21.22
CA LEU A 182 2.55 -12.36 -21.20
C LEU A 182 3.04 -12.64 -19.78
N ILE A 183 2.53 -11.95 -18.75
CA ILE A 183 2.97 -12.17 -17.37
C ILE A 183 2.81 -13.65 -17.02
N ASP A 184 1.59 -14.19 -17.16
CA ASP A 184 1.29 -15.58 -16.77
C ASP A 184 2.20 -16.56 -17.50
N GLU A 185 2.31 -16.48 -18.83
CA GLU A 185 3.21 -17.34 -19.61
C GLU A 185 4.69 -17.24 -19.19
N CYS A 186 5.11 -16.08 -18.70
CA CYS A 186 6.48 -15.82 -18.25
C CYS A 186 6.72 -16.21 -16.79
N ARG A 187 5.70 -16.53 -16.00
CA ARG A 187 5.87 -16.98 -14.61
C ARG A 187 6.51 -18.37 -14.57
N PRO A 188 7.30 -18.66 -13.53
CA PRO A 188 7.69 -20.03 -13.21
C PRO A 188 6.55 -20.83 -12.57
N HIS A 189 5.97 -21.78 -13.31
CA HIS A 189 4.90 -22.66 -12.80
C HIS A 189 5.39 -24.05 -12.35
N ASP A 190 6.66 -24.37 -12.56
CA ASP A 190 7.18 -25.72 -12.33
C ASP A 190 7.30 -26.10 -10.84
N ALA A 191 7.35 -27.41 -10.59
CA ALA A 191 7.40 -27.96 -9.24
C ALA A 191 8.67 -27.57 -8.46
N ALA A 192 9.79 -27.29 -9.14
CA ALA A 192 11.02 -26.91 -8.47
C ALA A 192 10.91 -25.49 -7.89
N TYR A 193 10.37 -24.56 -8.68
CA TYR A 193 10.10 -23.21 -8.22
C TYR A 193 8.96 -23.18 -7.18
N ALA A 194 7.88 -23.95 -7.38
CA ALA A 194 6.82 -24.09 -6.39
C ALA A 194 7.35 -24.51 -5.01
N ALA A 195 8.19 -25.54 -4.96
CA ALA A 195 8.80 -26.01 -3.72
C ALA A 195 9.77 -24.97 -3.12
N TYR A 196 10.46 -24.20 -3.96
CA TYR A 196 11.32 -23.09 -3.52
C TYR A 196 10.50 -21.98 -2.86
N ALA A 197 9.44 -21.51 -3.51
CA ALA A 197 8.57 -20.46 -2.99
C ALA A 197 7.87 -20.89 -1.69
N LEU A 198 7.33 -22.12 -1.65
CA LEU A 198 6.69 -22.67 -0.46
C LEU A 198 7.65 -22.70 0.75
N ARG A 199 8.91 -23.13 0.56
CA ARG A 199 9.91 -23.14 1.64
C ARG A 199 10.21 -21.74 2.16
N GLN A 200 10.27 -20.74 1.29
CA GLN A 200 10.54 -19.36 1.69
C GLN A 200 9.37 -18.74 2.46
N VAL A 201 8.13 -18.92 1.99
CA VAL A 201 6.96 -18.40 2.71
C VAL A 201 6.79 -19.09 4.07
N ARG A 202 7.02 -20.41 4.16
CA ARG A 202 7.05 -21.12 5.46
C ARG A 202 8.12 -20.55 6.40
N ASP A 203 9.33 -20.32 5.89
CA ASP A 203 10.43 -19.73 6.67
C ASP A 203 10.10 -18.31 7.16
N LEU A 204 9.43 -17.49 6.34
CA LEU A 204 8.93 -16.17 6.76
C LEU A 204 7.90 -16.26 7.89
N ILE A 205 6.94 -17.19 7.78
CA ILE A 205 5.93 -17.44 8.81
C ILE A 205 6.60 -17.83 10.13
N ASP A 206 7.51 -18.79 10.08
CA ASP A 206 8.15 -19.37 11.27
C ASP A 206 9.07 -18.38 11.97
N ARG A 207 9.87 -17.62 11.22
CA ARG A 207 10.84 -16.66 11.77
C ARG A 207 10.19 -15.38 12.23
N TYR A 208 9.35 -14.80 11.39
CA TYR A 208 8.91 -13.42 11.57
C TYR A 208 7.47 -13.33 12.02
N ARG A 209 6.65 -14.39 11.95
CA ARG A 209 5.23 -14.40 12.40
C ARG A 209 4.46 -13.15 11.93
N PRO A 210 4.43 -12.86 10.62
CA PRO A 210 3.84 -11.64 10.11
C PRO A 210 2.33 -11.62 10.37
N ASP A 211 1.78 -10.46 10.67
CA ASP A 211 0.34 -10.19 10.77
C ASP A 211 -0.34 -10.13 9.38
N VAL A 212 0.43 -9.94 8.31
CA VAL A 212 -0.05 -9.93 6.91
C VAL A 212 0.86 -10.78 6.04
N LEU A 213 0.29 -11.76 5.32
CA LEU A 213 0.94 -12.39 4.17
C LEU A 213 0.40 -11.77 2.88
N TRP A 214 1.24 -10.95 2.25
CA TRP A 214 0.90 -10.21 1.04
C TRP A 214 1.65 -10.82 -0.15
N ASN A 215 1.03 -11.76 -0.85
CA ASN A 215 1.65 -12.35 -2.06
C ASN A 215 1.41 -11.47 -3.29
N ASP A 216 2.16 -11.69 -4.35
CA ASP A 216 1.99 -10.94 -5.58
C ASP A 216 2.22 -11.75 -6.86
N ILE A 217 1.55 -11.31 -7.92
CA ILE A 217 1.53 -11.90 -9.27
C ILE A 217 1.08 -13.37 -9.26
N GLY A 218 0.23 -13.76 -8.31
CA GLY A 218 -0.31 -15.12 -8.19
C GLY A 218 0.70 -16.13 -7.65
N TRP A 219 0.49 -17.42 -7.89
CA TRP A 219 1.29 -18.50 -7.32
C TRP A 219 1.62 -19.57 -8.37
N PRO A 220 2.80 -20.24 -8.30
CA PRO A 220 3.14 -21.32 -9.22
C PRO A 220 2.11 -22.46 -9.21
N ASP A 221 1.59 -22.82 -10.39
CA ASP A 221 0.53 -23.82 -10.57
C ASP A 221 0.84 -25.15 -9.88
N ALA A 222 2.07 -25.65 -10.01
CA ALA A 222 2.49 -26.90 -9.40
C ALA A 222 2.47 -26.87 -7.85
N GLY A 223 2.42 -25.69 -7.25
CA GLY A 223 2.34 -25.47 -5.80
C GLY A 223 0.95 -25.12 -5.27
N MET A 224 -0.08 -25.02 -6.13
CA MET A 224 -1.43 -24.65 -5.70
C MET A 224 -2.02 -25.64 -4.68
N ALA A 225 -1.69 -26.93 -4.83
CA ALA A 225 -2.14 -27.98 -3.91
C ALA A 225 -1.56 -27.86 -2.49
N ASP A 226 -0.44 -27.13 -2.31
CA ASP A 226 0.22 -26.96 -1.01
C ASP A 226 -0.33 -25.75 -0.22
N LEU A 227 -1.06 -24.84 -0.88
CA LEU A 227 -1.54 -23.60 -0.27
C LEU A 227 -2.50 -23.81 0.90
N PRO A 228 -3.47 -24.76 0.86
CA PRO A 228 -4.33 -25.01 2.02
C PRO A 228 -3.55 -25.37 3.29
N ASP A 229 -2.52 -26.21 3.17
CA ASP A 229 -1.66 -26.59 4.29
C ASP A 229 -0.77 -25.42 4.74
N LEU A 230 -0.29 -24.59 3.81
CA LEU A 230 0.45 -23.36 4.12
C LEU A 230 -0.42 -22.38 4.94
N PHE A 231 -1.66 -22.14 4.53
CA PHE A 231 -2.56 -21.25 5.24
C PHE A 231 -2.99 -21.83 6.59
N ALA A 232 -3.22 -23.14 6.67
CA ALA A 232 -3.48 -23.79 7.96
C ALA A 232 -2.31 -23.61 8.93
N HIS A 233 -1.07 -23.78 8.45
CA HIS A 233 0.14 -23.52 9.23
C HIS A 233 0.25 -22.05 9.65
N TYR A 234 -0.03 -21.12 8.72
CA TYR A 234 -0.02 -19.69 9.00
C TYR A 234 -1.01 -19.32 10.09
N TYR A 235 -2.28 -19.69 9.97
CA TYR A 235 -3.30 -19.34 10.95
C TYR A 235 -3.13 -20.07 12.29
N ALA A 236 -2.50 -21.25 12.31
CA ALA A 236 -2.09 -21.89 13.57
C ALA A 236 -0.95 -21.12 14.27
N THR A 237 -0.06 -20.51 13.50
CA THR A 237 1.12 -19.77 14.00
C THR A 237 0.78 -18.32 14.37
N VAL A 238 -0.08 -17.69 13.58
CA VAL A 238 -0.52 -16.29 13.69
C VAL A 238 -2.06 -16.26 13.59
N PRO A 239 -2.79 -16.54 14.69
CA PRO A 239 -4.25 -16.67 14.65
C PRO A 239 -5.01 -15.40 14.21
N ASP A 240 -4.41 -14.23 14.38
CA ASP A 240 -4.95 -12.94 13.93
C ASP A 240 -4.34 -12.45 12.61
N GLY A 241 -3.57 -13.31 11.93
CA GLY A 241 -2.97 -12.99 10.64
C GLY A 241 -4.01 -12.88 9.53
N VAL A 242 -3.71 -12.08 8.51
CA VAL A 242 -4.52 -11.94 7.30
C VAL A 242 -3.72 -12.25 6.03
N VAL A 243 -4.41 -12.66 4.96
CA VAL A 243 -3.87 -13.02 3.65
C VAL A 243 -4.60 -12.23 2.54
N ASN A 244 -3.86 -11.63 1.60
CA ASN A 244 -4.46 -10.91 0.46
C ASN A 244 -5.06 -11.86 -0.60
N ASP A 245 -5.56 -11.32 -1.71
CA ASP A 245 -6.24 -12.08 -2.78
C ASP A 245 -5.37 -12.55 -3.94
N ARG A 246 -4.06 -12.30 -3.87
CA ARG A 246 -3.14 -12.53 -5.00
C ARG A 246 -2.55 -13.94 -5.00
N TRP A 247 -3.34 -14.97 -4.69
CA TRP A 247 -2.92 -16.39 -4.62
C TRP A 247 -3.69 -17.27 -5.62
N ASP A 248 -4.01 -16.73 -6.80
CA ASP A 248 -4.74 -17.43 -7.88
C ASP A 248 -6.02 -18.14 -7.41
N GLY A 249 -6.77 -17.47 -6.52
CA GLY A 249 -8.07 -17.94 -6.04
C GLY A 249 -8.03 -19.01 -4.95
N ALA A 250 -6.85 -19.37 -4.42
CA ALA A 250 -6.74 -20.39 -3.37
C ALA A 250 -7.40 -20.00 -2.05
N HIS A 251 -7.16 -18.77 -1.56
CA HIS A 251 -7.78 -18.17 -0.37
C HIS A 251 -7.53 -16.65 -0.37
N ALA A 252 -8.40 -15.89 0.30
CA ALA A 252 -8.21 -14.47 0.58
C ALA A 252 -9.03 -14.06 1.81
N ASP A 253 -8.43 -13.28 2.72
CA ASP A 253 -9.17 -12.60 3.79
C ASP A 253 -9.71 -11.23 3.32
N TYR A 254 -9.03 -10.59 2.37
CA TYR A 254 -9.41 -9.31 1.78
C TYR A 254 -8.95 -9.20 0.32
N LEU A 255 -9.65 -8.37 -0.47
CA LEU A 255 -9.29 -8.12 -1.88
C LEU A 255 -8.38 -6.90 -2.04
N THR A 256 -7.63 -6.82 -3.13
CA THR A 256 -6.72 -5.69 -3.40
C THR A 256 -7.10 -4.89 -4.65
N SER A 257 -6.93 -3.57 -4.60
CA SER A 257 -6.86 -2.71 -5.79
C SER A 257 -5.51 -1.97 -5.82
N GLU A 258 -5.06 -1.59 -7.01
CA GLU A 258 -3.75 -0.96 -7.19
C GLU A 258 -3.83 0.17 -8.20
N TYR A 259 -3.59 1.41 -7.75
CA TYR A 259 -3.85 2.60 -8.57
C TYR A 259 -5.27 2.56 -9.22
N GLN A 260 -5.35 2.42 -10.55
CA GLN A 260 -6.59 2.28 -11.31
C GLN A 260 -6.93 0.83 -11.66
N ALA A 261 -6.02 -0.12 -11.40
CA ALA A 261 -6.25 -1.53 -11.61
C ALA A 261 -7.12 -2.13 -10.50
N ASN A 262 -7.97 -3.06 -10.88
CA ASN A 262 -8.83 -3.85 -9.99
C ASN A 262 -9.79 -3.04 -9.11
N ARG A 263 -10.21 -1.85 -9.55
CA ARG A 263 -11.13 -1.00 -8.76
C ARG A 263 -12.51 -1.61 -8.51
N GLN A 264 -12.90 -2.65 -9.24
CA GLN A 264 -14.09 -3.45 -8.94
C GLN A 264 -14.02 -4.11 -7.55
N ASN A 265 -12.82 -4.38 -7.03
CA ASN A 265 -12.60 -4.97 -5.71
C ASN A 265 -12.94 -4.02 -4.56
N GLU A 266 -13.04 -2.70 -4.83
CA GLU A 266 -13.31 -1.67 -3.82
C GLU A 266 -14.75 -1.67 -3.28
N THR A 267 -15.55 -2.66 -3.70
CA THR A 267 -16.90 -2.93 -3.17
C THR A 267 -16.97 -4.15 -2.27
N ALA A 268 -15.87 -4.90 -2.12
CA ALA A 268 -15.82 -6.06 -1.26
C ALA A 268 -16.01 -5.70 0.21
N ALA A 269 -16.41 -6.68 1.04
CA ALA A 269 -16.60 -6.45 2.47
C ALA A 269 -15.30 -5.99 3.17
N HIS A 270 -14.17 -6.55 2.74
CA HIS A 270 -12.83 -6.17 3.16
C HIS A 270 -11.95 -6.03 1.94
N TRP A 271 -11.34 -4.87 1.79
CA TRP A 271 -10.43 -4.59 0.69
C TRP A 271 -9.35 -3.59 1.12
N GLU A 272 -8.26 -3.59 0.38
CA GLU A 272 -7.12 -2.71 0.58
C GLU A 272 -6.66 -2.14 -0.76
N GLN A 273 -6.48 -0.83 -0.83
CA GLN A 273 -5.83 -0.20 -1.98
C GLN A 273 -4.35 -0.02 -1.69
N CYS A 274 -3.49 -0.47 -2.60
CA CYS A 274 -2.08 -0.11 -2.60
C CYS A 274 -1.76 0.91 -3.71
N ARG A 275 -0.82 1.81 -3.42
CA ARG A 275 -0.19 2.71 -4.40
C ARG A 275 1.08 3.32 -3.82
N GLY A 276 1.98 3.78 -4.68
CA GLY A 276 3.03 4.73 -4.31
C GLY A 276 2.50 6.09 -3.88
N ILE A 277 3.34 6.82 -3.12
CA ILE A 277 3.22 8.29 -3.04
C ILE A 277 3.39 8.88 -4.45
N GLY A 278 4.33 8.35 -5.24
CA GLY A 278 4.49 8.64 -6.66
C GLY A 278 3.76 7.65 -7.57
N LEU A 279 4.30 7.48 -8.77
CA LEU A 279 3.89 6.50 -9.77
C LEU A 279 4.66 5.17 -9.62
N SER A 280 5.81 5.18 -8.95
CA SER A 280 6.63 3.99 -8.66
C SER A 280 6.42 3.46 -7.24
N PHE A 281 6.63 2.16 -7.02
CA PHE A 281 6.79 1.64 -5.65
C PHE A 281 8.24 1.74 -5.17
N GLY A 282 9.20 1.25 -5.96
CA GLY A 282 10.62 1.43 -5.70
C GLY A 282 11.05 2.88 -5.85
N TYR A 283 12.16 3.29 -5.22
CA TYR A 283 12.66 4.65 -5.35
C TYR A 283 12.98 5.00 -6.81
N ASN A 284 12.28 5.99 -7.37
CA ASN A 284 12.57 6.52 -8.70
C ASN A 284 13.12 7.95 -8.59
N ARG A 285 14.38 8.16 -8.98
CA ARG A 285 15.01 9.48 -8.92
C ARG A 285 14.45 10.49 -9.93
N ASN A 286 13.68 10.02 -10.91
CA ASN A 286 13.12 10.85 -11.98
C ASN A 286 11.76 11.45 -11.61
N GLU A 287 11.18 11.08 -10.47
CA GLU A 287 9.92 11.65 -10.01
C GLU A 287 10.14 13.00 -9.33
N GLY A 288 9.63 14.07 -9.94
CA GLY A 288 9.40 15.37 -9.30
C GLY A 288 8.04 15.49 -8.61
N PRO A 289 7.78 16.60 -7.88
CA PRO A 289 6.52 16.85 -7.16
C PRO A 289 5.24 16.68 -8.00
N GLU A 290 5.31 16.90 -9.31
CA GLU A 290 4.22 16.72 -10.26
C GLU A 290 3.75 15.26 -10.40
N HIS A 291 4.58 14.29 -10.00
CA HIS A 291 4.25 12.86 -10.01
C HIS A 291 3.81 12.35 -8.63
N LEU A 292 4.07 13.11 -7.57
CA LEU A 292 3.81 12.71 -6.20
C LEU A 292 2.46 13.26 -5.74
N LEU A 293 1.77 12.48 -4.91
CA LEU A 293 0.74 13.04 -4.05
C LEU A 293 1.37 14.12 -3.16
N ASP A 294 0.73 15.28 -3.09
CA ASP A 294 1.04 16.27 -2.05
C ASP A 294 0.41 15.83 -0.71
N PRO A 295 0.77 16.48 0.42
CA PRO A 295 0.15 16.20 1.72
C PRO A 295 -1.38 16.15 1.72
N ALA A 296 -2.04 17.06 1.01
CA ALA A 296 -3.50 17.15 0.98
C ALA A 296 -4.11 16.00 0.15
N GLY A 297 -3.51 15.69 -1.00
CA GLY A 297 -3.87 14.57 -1.85
C GLY A 297 -3.73 13.24 -1.13
N ALA A 298 -2.65 13.05 -0.35
CA ALA A 298 -2.47 11.83 0.42
C ALA A 298 -3.52 11.65 1.53
N VAL A 299 -3.88 12.73 2.24
CA VAL A 299 -4.97 12.70 3.22
C VAL A 299 -6.32 12.46 2.55
N ARG A 300 -6.60 13.11 1.42
CA ARG A 300 -7.83 12.86 0.64
C ARG A 300 -7.89 11.40 0.16
N GLN A 301 -6.78 10.83 -0.28
CA GLN A 301 -6.71 9.42 -0.67
C GLN A 301 -7.06 8.49 0.50
N LEU A 302 -6.46 8.71 1.68
CA LEU A 302 -6.74 7.93 2.88
C LEU A 302 -8.24 8.00 3.25
N VAL A 303 -8.80 9.21 3.27
CA VAL A 303 -10.20 9.42 3.63
C VAL A 303 -11.14 8.85 2.58
N ASP A 304 -10.83 8.97 1.28
CA ASP A 304 -11.62 8.37 0.21
C ASP A 304 -11.75 6.85 0.41
N VAL A 305 -10.62 6.18 0.60
CA VAL A 305 -10.57 4.73 0.81
C VAL A 305 -11.32 4.33 2.09
N ALA A 306 -11.04 5.01 3.21
CA ALA A 306 -11.68 4.72 4.49
C ALA A 306 -13.20 4.93 4.46
N SER A 307 -13.67 5.97 3.76
CA SER A 307 -15.10 6.28 3.61
C SER A 307 -15.87 5.19 2.83
N ARG A 308 -15.16 4.43 1.99
CA ARG A 308 -15.67 3.31 1.22
C ARG A 308 -15.38 1.95 1.87
N GLY A 309 -14.84 1.97 3.10
CA GLY A 309 -14.67 0.81 3.95
C GLY A 309 -13.34 0.09 3.81
N GLY A 310 -12.49 0.51 2.88
CA GLY A 310 -11.18 -0.10 2.65
C GLY A 310 -10.09 0.38 3.59
N ASN A 311 -8.93 -0.25 3.47
CA ASN A 311 -7.67 0.24 4.00
C ASN A 311 -6.79 0.83 2.89
N LEU A 312 -6.06 1.90 3.18
CA LEU A 312 -5.00 2.40 2.30
C LEU A 312 -3.65 1.82 2.76
N LEU A 313 -2.96 1.13 1.86
CA LEU A 313 -1.57 0.71 2.02
C LEU A 313 -0.69 1.62 1.15
N LEU A 314 -0.22 2.73 1.74
CA LEU A 314 0.55 3.74 1.02
C LEU A 314 2.03 3.35 1.00
N ASN A 315 2.60 3.25 -0.20
CA ASN A 315 3.97 2.83 -0.37
C ASN A 315 4.98 3.97 -0.26
N VAL A 316 6.08 3.69 0.43
CA VAL A 316 7.35 4.42 0.32
C VAL A 316 8.39 3.60 -0.45
N GLY A 317 9.24 4.31 -1.20
CA GLY A 317 10.40 3.77 -1.90
C GLY A 317 11.68 4.36 -1.31
N PRO A 318 12.33 3.70 -0.35
CA PRO A 318 13.58 4.19 0.24
C PRO A 318 14.76 4.13 -0.72
N LYS A 319 15.73 5.03 -0.51
CA LYS A 319 16.98 5.07 -1.27
C LYS A 319 17.89 3.89 -0.91
N ALA A 320 18.85 3.57 -1.78
CA ALA A 320 19.82 2.49 -1.51
C ALA A 320 20.60 2.65 -0.20
N ASP A 321 20.91 3.88 0.21
CA ASP A 321 21.62 4.14 1.46
C ASP A 321 20.77 3.87 2.71
N GLY A 322 19.46 3.65 2.58
CA GLY A 322 18.55 3.44 3.71
C GLY A 322 17.86 4.70 4.21
N THR A 323 17.95 5.82 3.50
CA THR A 323 17.19 7.04 3.83
C THR A 323 15.84 7.08 3.10
N LEU A 324 14.82 7.64 3.76
CA LEU A 324 13.56 8.02 3.10
C LEU A 324 13.77 9.30 2.27
N PRO A 325 13.33 9.36 0.99
CA PRO A 325 13.34 10.60 0.22
C PRO A 325 12.61 11.74 0.94
N GLY A 326 13.14 12.97 0.85
CA GLY A 326 12.61 14.11 1.60
C GLY A 326 11.18 14.49 1.17
N GLU A 327 10.89 14.29 -0.10
CA GLU A 327 9.58 14.51 -0.72
C GLU A 327 8.55 13.52 -0.17
N GLN A 328 8.88 12.23 -0.10
CA GLN A 328 8.02 11.21 0.51
C GLN A 328 7.83 11.45 2.00
N ARG A 329 8.88 11.87 2.72
CA ARG A 329 8.78 12.27 4.14
C ARG A 329 7.83 13.45 4.33
N THR A 330 7.87 14.45 3.46
CA THR A 330 6.99 15.62 3.54
C THR A 330 5.52 15.21 3.45
N VAL A 331 5.19 14.24 2.59
CA VAL A 331 3.84 13.69 2.48
C VAL A 331 3.42 12.98 3.77
N LEU A 332 4.27 12.11 4.31
CA LEU A 332 4.00 11.38 5.56
C LEU A 332 3.83 12.31 6.76
N GLU A 333 4.66 13.35 6.89
CA GLU A 333 4.52 14.37 7.95
C GLU A 333 3.26 15.22 7.77
N GLY A 334 2.84 15.45 6.52
CA GLY A 334 1.55 16.04 6.19
C GLY A 334 0.37 15.22 6.70
N ILE A 335 0.39 13.91 6.44
CA ILE A 335 -0.60 12.98 7.00
C ILE A 335 -0.52 12.99 8.53
N ALA A 336 0.69 12.94 9.12
CA ALA A 336 0.89 12.95 10.57
C ALA A 336 0.24 14.17 11.24
N SER A 337 0.50 15.35 10.70
CA SER A 337 -0.07 16.61 11.17
C SER A 337 -1.59 16.58 11.19
N TRP A 338 -2.21 16.07 10.11
CA TRP A 338 -3.66 15.96 10.03
C TRP A 338 -4.23 14.87 10.96
N MET A 339 -3.63 13.69 10.98
CA MET A 339 -4.10 12.55 11.78
C MET A 339 -4.04 12.81 13.29
N ALA A 340 -3.15 13.70 13.76
CA ALA A 340 -3.05 14.07 15.17
C ALA A 340 -4.36 14.62 15.75
N GLY A 341 -5.14 15.39 14.97
CA GLY A 341 -6.45 15.92 15.36
C GLY A 341 -7.64 15.11 14.84
N HIS A 342 -7.45 14.36 13.75
CA HIS A 342 -8.57 13.79 12.98
C HIS A 342 -8.63 12.26 12.97
N GLY A 343 -7.64 11.56 13.55
CA GLY A 343 -7.55 10.11 13.48
C GLY A 343 -8.77 9.37 14.02
N GLY A 344 -9.46 9.93 15.01
CA GLY A 344 -10.71 9.36 15.56
C GLY A 344 -11.88 9.32 14.57
N ALA A 345 -11.84 10.10 13.51
CA ALA A 345 -12.82 10.06 12.41
C ALA A 345 -12.46 9.03 11.33
N VAL A 346 -11.26 8.44 11.38
CA VAL A 346 -10.75 7.48 10.40
C VAL A 346 -10.70 6.07 11.00
N TYR A 347 -9.94 5.87 12.07
CA TYR A 347 -9.75 4.55 12.67
C TYR A 347 -11.04 3.97 13.25
N ALA A 348 -11.19 2.65 13.17
CA ALA A 348 -12.36 1.92 13.66
C ALA A 348 -13.72 2.44 13.15
N THR A 349 -13.72 3.26 12.08
CA THR A 349 -14.95 3.74 11.46
C THR A 349 -15.43 2.80 10.34
N ARG A 350 -16.67 3.00 9.93
CA ARG A 350 -17.31 2.30 8.80
C ARG A 350 -17.90 3.33 7.84
N PRO A 351 -18.22 2.94 6.59
CA PRO A 351 -19.03 3.77 5.71
C PRO A 351 -20.32 4.21 6.41
N LEU A 352 -20.70 5.48 6.27
CA LEU A 352 -21.95 5.99 6.85
C LEU A 352 -23.17 5.24 6.31
N GLY A 353 -23.09 4.76 5.06
CA GLY A 353 -24.16 4.01 4.40
C GLY A 353 -25.13 4.92 3.63
N PRO A 354 -26.26 4.37 3.17
CA PRO A 354 -27.20 5.12 2.33
C PRO A 354 -27.85 6.27 3.10
N GLY A 355 -28.00 7.41 2.43
CA GLY A 355 -28.62 8.61 3.02
C GLY A 355 -27.64 9.74 3.32
N ALA A 356 -26.35 9.59 3.05
CA ALA A 356 -25.45 10.73 2.86
C ALA A 356 -24.80 10.61 1.48
N ALA A 357 -24.68 11.73 0.77
CA ALA A 357 -24.08 11.72 -0.56
C ALA A 357 -22.61 12.19 -0.46
N PRO A 358 -21.64 11.40 -0.95
CA PRO A 358 -20.30 11.90 -1.22
C PRO A 358 -20.34 12.88 -2.41
N SER A 359 -19.28 13.67 -2.56
CA SER A 359 -19.09 14.58 -3.70
C SER A 359 -17.64 14.53 -4.16
N ASP A 360 -17.44 14.36 -5.47
CA ASP A 360 -16.12 14.47 -6.13
C ASP A 360 -15.86 15.88 -6.68
N GLY A 361 -16.85 16.78 -6.60
CA GLY A 361 -16.75 18.15 -7.09
C GLY A 361 -16.14 19.11 -6.08
N ALA A 362 -16.44 20.40 -6.24
CA ALA A 362 -16.10 21.46 -5.29
C ALA A 362 -17.38 21.94 -4.58
N PRO A 363 -17.64 21.55 -3.32
CA PRO A 363 -16.72 20.89 -2.39
C PRO A 363 -16.60 19.37 -2.58
N TRP A 364 -15.41 18.85 -2.27
CA TRP A 364 -15.16 17.42 -2.14
C TRP A 364 -15.66 16.97 -0.77
N ILE A 365 -16.48 15.91 -0.74
CA ILE A 365 -17.13 15.43 0.47
C ILE A 365 -17.02 13.91 0.59
N ARG A 366 -16.63 13.44 1.79
CA ARG A 366 -16.67 12.03 2.20
C ARG A 366 -17.27 11.86 3.58
N TRP A 367 -17.68 10.64 3.88
CA TRP A 367 -18.34 10.31 5.14
C TRP A 367 -17.83 9.01 5.75
N THR A 368 -17.58 9.03 7.04
CA THR A 368 -17.40 7.83 7.88
C THR A 368 -18.34 7.90 9.07
N ARG A 369 -18.46 6.80 9.83
CA ARG A 369 -19.18 6.77 11.09
C ARG A 369 -18.56 5.81 12.11
N ASP A 370 -18.79 6.11 13.37
CA ASP A 370 -18.75 5.13 14.45
C ASP A 370 -20.19 4.75 14.88
N ASP A 371 -20.36 4.12 16.04
CA ASP A 371 -21.68 3.69 16.55
C ASP A 371 -22.58 4.86 16.99
N ARG A 372 -22.01 6.04 17.23
CA ARG A 372 -22.68 7.21 17.83
C ARG A 372 -22.63 8.45 16.94
N HIS A 373 -21.65 8.53 16.04
CA HIS A 373 -21.33 9.73 15.30
C HIS A 373 -21.13 9.46 13.82
N ALA A 374 -21.48 10.46 13.01
CA ALA A 374 -21.04 10.59 11.63
C ALA A 374 -19.97 11.67 11.51
N PHE A 375 -19.02 11.48 10.60
CA PHE A 375 -17.96 12.43 10.29
C PHE A 375 -18.06 12.84 8.82
N ALA A 376 -18.23 14.14 8.55
CA ALA A 376 -18.17 14.72 7.23
C ALA A 376 -16.77 15.29 7.00
N PHE A 377 -16.09 14.82 5.95
CA PHE A 377 -14.81 15.37 5.51
C PHE A 377 -15.06 16.32 4.35
N LEU A 378 -14.53 17.53 4.43
CA LEU A 378 -14.70 18.58 3.44
C LEU A 378 -13.34 19.05 2.95
N ALA A 379 -13.13 19.06 1.64
CA ALA A 379 -11.96 19.67 1.01
C ALA A 379 -12.39 20.41 -0.27
N ASP A 380 -11.46 21.17 -0.84
CA ASP A 380 -11.65 21.85 -2.13
C ASP A 380 -12.94 22.71 -2.18
N VAL A 381 -13.29 23.31 -1.03
CA VAL A 381 -14.45 24.20 -0.92
C VAL A 381 -14.14 25.49 -1.68
N PRO A 382 -14.96 25.90 -2.66
CA PRO A 382 -14.67 27.06 -3.47
C PRO A 382 -14.73 28.35 -2.64
N ASP A 383 -13.92 29.34 -3.01
CA ASP A 383 -13.83 30.63 -2.29
C ASP A 383 -15.19 31.32 -2.08
N SER A 384 -16.10 31.17 -3.05
CA SER A 384 -17.46 31.72 -2.99
C SER A 384 -18.35 31.08 -1.92
N ALA A 385 -17.97 29.89 -1.43
CA ALA A 385 -18.71 29.11 -0.43
C ALA A 385 -17.84 28.72 0.79
N ARG A 386 -16.67 29.36 0.96
CA ARG A 386 -15.69 29.00 2.00
C ARG A 386 -16.20 29.06 3.43
N ASP A 387 -17.32 29.75 3.65
CA ASP A 387 -17.92 29.90 4.97
C ASP A 387 -19.23 29.10 5.15
N GLN A 388 -19.74 28.47 4.08
CA GLN A 388 -21.02 27.76 4.12
C GLN A 388 -21.11 26.64 3.07
N VAL A 389 -21.43 25.43 3.52
CA VAL A 389 -21.60 24.25 2.66
C VAL A 389 -22.88 23.50 3.02
N VAL A 390 -23.62 23.07 1.99
CA VAL A 390 -24.74 22.13 2.15
C VAL A 390 -24.21 20.70 2.10
N LEU A 391 -24.29 20.01 3.22
CA LEU A 391 -24.03 18.58 3.36
C LEU A 391 -25.28 17.81 2.98
N LYS A 392 -25.27 17.15 1.83
CA LYS A 392 -26.43 16.37 1.36
C LYS A 392 -26.62 15.11 2.20
N THR A 393 -27.69 15.09 2.99
CA THR A 393 -28.06 13.98 3.87
C THR A 393 -29.57 13.79 3.91
N ARG A 394 -30.05 12.57 4.15
CA ARG A 394 -31.47 12.30 4.39
C ARG A 394 -31.90 13.04 5.66
N PRO A 395 -33.08 13.67 5.69
CA PRO A 395 -33.62 14.27 6.90
C PRO A 395 -33.69 13.25 8.05
N GLY A 396 -33.31 13.66 9.25
CA GLY A 396 -33.35 12.82 10.45
C GLY A 396 -32.26 11.75 10.54
N LEU A 397 -31.21 11.78 9.69
CA LEU A 397 -30.04 10.91 9.88
C LEU A 397 -29.10 11.42 10.97
N LEU A 398 -28.93 12.73 11.05
CA LEU A 398 -27.94 13.40 11.89
C LEU A 398 -28.64 14.49 12.70
N ASP A 399 -28.16 14.77 13.91
CA ASP A 399 -28.59 15.91 14.71
C ASP A 399 -27.69 17.13 14.42
N PRO A 400 -28.19 18.16 13.69
CA PRO A 400 -27.40 19.35 13.39
C PRO A 400 -26.99 20.13 14.65
N ALA A 401 -27.76 20.06 15.74
CA ALA A 401 -27.45 20.78 16.98
C ALA A 401 -26.19 20.26 17.68
N THR A 402 -25.72 19.07 17.31
CA THR A 402 -24.51 18.43 17.87
C THR A 402 -23.25 18.66 17.03
N ALA A 403 -23.36 19.43 15.94
CA ALA A 403 -22.26 19.67 15.03
C ALA A 403 -21.05 20.28 15.75
N VAL A 404 -19.89 19.64 15.61
CA VAL A 404 -18.60 20.17 16.05
C VAL A 404 -17.56 20.02 14.96
N ARG A 405 -16.60 20.94 14.91
CA ARG A 405 -15.36 20.74 14.13
C ARG A 405 -14.33 20.06 15.01
N LEU A 406 -13.56 19.14 14.43
CA LEU A 406 -12.51 18.44 15.17
C LEU A 406 -11.22 19.26 15.38
N ASP A 407 -11.12 20.44 14.75
CA ASP A 407 -10.05 21.42 14.97
C ASP A 407 -10.46 22.53 15.96
N ASP A 408 -11.54 22.33 16.71
CA ASP A 408 -12.12 23.24 17.71
C ASP A 408 -12.57 24.62 17.18
N LEU A 409 -12.60 24.83 15.87
CA LEU A 409 -13.17 26.05 15.30
C LEU A 409 -14.72 26.04 15.38
N PRO A 410 -15.38 27.20 15.54
CA PRO A 410 -16.84 27.24 15.65
C PRO A 410 -17.54 26.77 14.38
N VAL A 411 -18.57 25.94 14.51
CA VAL A 411 -19.49 25.57 13.42
C VAL A 411 -20.93 25.69 13.90
N ARG A 412 -21.79 26.19 13.02
CA ARG A 412 -23.24 26.13 13.16
C ARG A 412 -23.80 25.24 12.07
N ALA A 413 -24.73 24.38 12.41
CA ALA A 413 -25.42 23.52 11.46
C ALA A 413 -26.94 23.64 11.63
N ASP A 414 -27.64 23.89 10.54
CA ASP A 414 -29.10 23.98 10.51
C ASP A 414 -29.65 22.97 9.50
N ALA A 415 -30.75 22.29 9.85
CA ALA A 415 -31.43 21.39 8.91
C ALA A 415 -32.03 22.19 7.74
N VAL A 416 -31.84 21.70 6.52
CA VAL A 416 -32.40 22.25 5.28
C VAL A 416 -33.08 21.11 4.49
N PRO A 417 -33.96 21.40 3.52
CA PRO A 417 -34.73 20.36 2.82
C PRO A 417 -33.89 19.22 2.24
N ASP A 418 -32.69 19.54 1.73
CA ASP A 418 -31.80 18.59 1.07
C ASP A 418 -30.59 18.16 1.93
N GLY A 419 -30.61 18.43 3.24
CA GLY A 419 -29.56 17.99 4.17
C GLY A 419 -29.28 18.97 5.30
N ILE A 420 -28.01 19.29 5.52
CA ILE A 420 -27.54 20.16 6.60
C ILE A 420 -26.72 21.31 6.03
N LEU A 421 -27.10 22.54 6.39
CA LEU A 421 -26.33 23.73 6.07
C LEU A 421 -25.29 23.96 7.18
N ALA A 422 -24.03 23.62 6.91
CA ALA A 422 -22.93 23.88 7.82
C ALA A 422 -22.33 25.26 7.50
N THR A 423 -22.23 26.12 8.52
CA THR A 423 -21.63 27.46 8.45
C THR A 423 -20.47 27.54 9.42
N SER A 424 -19.28 27.84 8.91
CA SER A 424 -18.05 27.93 9.71
C SER A 424 -16.96 28.67 8.95
N VAL A 425 -16.02 29.29 9.65
CA VAL A 425 -14.91 30.01 9.02
C VAL A 425 -13.93 29.06 8.33
N ALA A 426 -13.45 29.43 7.14
CA ALA A 426 -12.33 28.74 6.48
C ALA A 426 -12.55 27.22 6.29
N LEU A 427 -13.68 26.83 5.68
CA LEU A 427 -13.91 25.44 5.24
C LEU A 427 -13.06 25.06 4.01
N GLY A 428 -12.45 26.04 3.33
CA GLY A 428 -11.64 25.86 2.11
C GLY A 428 -10.15 25.61 2.35
N THR A 429 -9.77 24.89 3.41
CA THR A 429 -8.36 24.52 3.63
C THR A 429 -7.92 23.41 2.67
N PRO A 430 -6.61 23.35 2.29
CA PRO A 430 -6.11 22.25 1.45
C PRO A 430 -6.27 20.88 2.10
N LEU A 431 -6.00 20.78 3.41
CA LEU A 431 -6.28 19.57 4.18
C LEU A 431 -7.78 19.48 4.51
N PRO A 432 -8.39 18.28 4.48
CA PRO A 432 -9.80 18.13 4.77
C PRO A 432 -10.19 18.63 6.17
N THR A 433 -11.20 19.50 6.23
CA THR A 433 -11.90 19.85 7.48
C THR A 433 -12.85 18.72 7.87
N VAL A 434 -12.97 18.42 9.17
CA VAL A 434 -13.87 17.36 9.66
C VAL A 434 -14.95 17.91 10.57
N LEU A 435 -16.20 17.64 10.21
CA LEU A 435 -17.39 17.92 11.02
C LEU A 435 -17.91 16.62 11.62
N ARG A 436 -18.19 16.60 12.92
CA ARG A 436 -18.80 15.47 13.62
C ARG A 436 -20.22 15.81 14.03
N PHE A 437 -21.13 14.87 13.81
CA PHE A 437 -22.54 14.93 14.20
C PHE A 437 -22.92 13.68 14.99
N ALA A 438 -23.84 13.77 15.94
CA ALA A 438 -24.50 12.60 16.50
C ALA A 438 -25.44 11.97 15.47
N LEU A 439 -25.48 10.64 15.44
CA LEU A 439 -26.48 9.86 14.69
C LEU A 439 -27.82 9.91 15.44
N LEU A 440 -28.93 9.97 14.68
CA LEU A 440 -30.31 9.95 15.19
C LEU A 440 -30.99 8.59 15.06
#